data_AF-A0A9D3X9E3-F1
#
_entry.id   AF-A0A9D3X9E3-F1
#
_cell.length_a   1.000
_cell.length_b   1.000
_cell.length_c   1.000
_cell.angle_alpha   90.00
_cell.angle_beta   90.00
_cell.angle_gamma   90.00
#
_symmetry.space_group_name_H-M   'P 1'
#
loop_
_entity.id
_entity.type
_entity.pdbx_description
1 polymer ?
#
loop_
_entity_poly.entity_id
_entity_poly.type
_entity_poly.pdbx_seq_one_letter_code
_entity_poly.pdbx_strand_id
1 'polypeptide(L)'
;MSVPLRRLRETPRHLLVCEKSHVRHERSRHAAHVRSHAYNCRVSFLIPECGILPEALKSVITDIGEYYLVKNLSLHELVTHEFINTFVKKGSCYALTYNTKIDQDNAAALLPTGKLIISVDKDTYEELGLQGRPSQYSGKKVMRYIVTIDLTDSAFDPDSKKHKRVLWALREKKPLEFDFLLSWHNTGAEGSTLMSYFSKNQIQAHKPKTTFSTLRNLQCPVFHSNELQGKLEESCSAQELFEWLGAVWNNVGLDNKSFSFLSTYCCPQPSTVVEQAYLCTITGFILPEKIIQLLEQLCCYFDEPKLAQWVTLTVHGFADSPVSWRESEHGFQKGGENLYNFVVFRNLDYWLQMAVGANDDCPP
;
A
#
# COMPACT_ATOMS: atom_id res chain seq x y z
N MET A 1 -12.49 -9.99 38.97
CA MET A 1 -12.65 -10.53 37.60
C MET A 1 -11.46 -11.43 37.30
N SER A 2 -11.71 -12.70 36.98
CA SER A 2 -10.66 -13.63 36.58
C SER A 2 -9.99 -13.12 35.28
N VAL A 3 -8.68 -13.33 35.15
CA VAL A 3 -7.87 -12.96 33.97
C VAL A 3 -8.51 -13.34 32.61
N PRO A 4 -9.22 -14.48 32.47
CA PRO A 4 -9.88 -14.85 31.22
C PRO A 4 -10.97 -13.86 30.76
N LEU A 5 -11.75 -13.29 31.69
CA LEU A 5 -12.86 -12.39 31.36
C LEU A 5 -12.39 -10.99 30.93
N ARG A 6 -11.18 -10.58 31.34
CA ARG A 6 -10.58 -9.30 30.91
C ARG A 6 -10.17 -9.35 29.45
N ARG A 7 -9.51 -10.44 29.01
CA ARG A 7 -9.09 -10.62 27.61
C ARG A 7 -10.24 -10.67 26.61
N LEU A 8 -11.43 -11.09 27.04
CA LEU A 8 -12.62 -11.09 26.18
C LEU A 8 -13.19 -9.68 25.93
N ARG A 9 -12.83 -8.69 26.76
CA ARG A 9 -13.26 -7.29 26.63
C ARG A 9 -12.16 -6.37 26.09
N GLU A 10 -10.93 -6.86 26.00
CA GLU A 10 -9.80 -6.11 25.47
C GLU A 10 -9.97 -5.94 23.95
N THR A 11 -9.96 -4.69 23.50
CA THR A 11 -9.98 -4.37 22.07
C THR A 11 -8.60 -4.65 21.47
N PRO A 12 -8.53 -5.16 20.24
CA PRO A 12 -7.29 -5.19 19.49
C PRO A 12 -6.68 -3.78 19.43
N ARG A 13 -5.34 -3.72 19.40
CA ARG A 13 -4.64 -2.46 19.16
C ARG A 13 -4.84 -2.06 17.71
N HIS A 14 -5.18 -0.80 17.49
CA HIS A 14 -5.25 -0.17 16.19
C HIS A 14 -4.63 1.22 16.34
N LEU A 15 -3.86 1.65 15.34
CA LEU A 15 -3.26 2.97 15.35
C LEU A 15 -3.71 3.72 14.10
N LEU A 16 -4.37 4.87 14.32
CA LEU A 16 -4.68 5.84 13.29
C LEU A 16 -3.88 7.11 13.58
N VAL A 17 -2.97 7.46 12.68
CA VAL A 17 -2.20 8.71 12.74
C VAL A 17 -2.83 9.70 11.77
N CYS A 18 -3.17 10.90 12.26
CA CYS A 18 -3.75 11.98 11.45
C CYS A 18 -2.83 13.21 11.51
N GLU A 19 -2.30 13.59 10.35
CA GLU A 19 -1.45 14.75 10.17
C GLU A 19 -2.09 15.78 9.24
N LYS A 20 -1.72 17.05 9.40
CA LYS A 20 -2.05 18.12 8.45
C LYS A 20 -0.78 18.80 7.97
N SER A 21 -0.77 19.17 6.69
CA SER A 21 0.31 19.97 6.09
C SER A 21 -0.23 20.63 4.82
N HIS A 22 0.61 21.40 4.14
CA HIS A 22 0.29 22.03 2.87
C HIS A 22 1.19 21.44 1.77
N VAL A 23 0.63 21.18 0.57
CA VAL A 23 1.32 20.49 -0.54
C VAL A 23 2.59 21.24 -0.96
N ARG A 24 2.54 22.58 -1.00
CA ARG A 24 3.67 23.44 -1.42
C ARG A 24 4.62 23.83 -0.28
N HIS A 25 4.42 23.30 0.93
CA HIS A 25 5.30 23.63 2.05
C HIS A 25 6.66 22.94 1.87
N GLU A 26 7.77 23.64 2.06
CA GLU A 26 9.14 23.12 1.81
C GLU A 26 9.46 21.83 2.57
N ARG A 27 8.90 21.69 3.79
CA ARG A 27 9.05 20.50 4.65
C ARG A 27 7.96 19.45 4.45
N SER A 28 7.07 19.62 3.48
CA SER A 28 6.02 18.63 3.21
C SER A 28 6.64 17.32 2.74
N ARG A 29 6.15 16.21 3.29
CA ARG A 29 6.65 14.86 3.00
C ARG A 29 5.65 13.99 2.26
N HIS A 30 4.57 14.54 1.71
CA HIS A 30 3.50 13.78 1.05
C HIS A 30 4.01 12.76 0.02
N ALA A 31 4.89 13.19 -0.90
CA ALA A 31 5.51 12.29 -1.88
C ALA A 31 6.45 11.25 -1.23
N ALA A 32 7.19 11.63 -0.18
CA ALA A 32 8.04 10.69 0.55
C ALA A 32 7.23 9.62 1.29
N HIS A 33 6.07 9.95 1.87
CA HIS A 33 5.17 8.96 2.46
C HIS A 33 4.70 7.97 1.41
N VAL A 34 4.22 8.44 0.24
CA VAL A 34 3.78 7.55 -0.84
C VAL A 34 4.92 6.64 -1.31
N ARG A 35 6.14 7.16 -1.51
CA ARG A 35 7.32 6.35 -1.89
C ARG A 35 7.69 5.31 -0.84
N SER A 36 7.48 5.63 0.44
CA SER A 36 7.79 4.70 1.52
C SER A 36 6.81 3.53 1.64
N HIS A 37 5.72 3.53 0.88
CA HIS A 37 4.74 2.46 0.87
C HIS A 37 4.80 1.68 -0.46
N ALA A 38 5.64 0.64 -0.49
CA ALA A 38 6.08 0.00 -1.73
C ALA A 38 5.00 -0.84 -2.43
N TYR A 39 4.16 -1.56 -1.68
CA TYR A 39 3.24 -2.55 -2.23
C TYR A 39 1.79 -2.09 -2.10
N ASN A 40 1.19 -1.63 -3.20
CA ASN A 40 -0.16 -1.08 -3.23
C ASN A 40 -1.10 -1.98 -4.04
N CYS A 41 -2.22 -2.41 -3.44
CA CYS A 41 -3.18 -3.32 -4.07
C CYS A 41 -4.45 -2.63 -4.59
N ARG A 42 -4.85 -1.53 -3.96
CA ARG A 42 -6.07 -0.79 -4.29
C ARG A 42 -5.87 0.71 -4.09
N VAL A 43 -6.18 1.50 -5.10
CA VAL A 43 -6.13 2.97 -5.06
C VAL A 43 -7.50 3.51 -5.44
N SER A 44 -8.09 4.31 -4.57
CA SER A 44 -9.44 4.82 -4.71
C SER A 44 -9.47 6.33 -4.48
N PHE A 45 -10.16 7.08 -5.34
CA PHE A 45 -10.31 8.53 -5.18
C PHE A 45 -11.75 8.99 -5.39
N LEU A 46 -12.17 9.96 -4.57
CA LEU A 46 -13.53 10.49 -4.54
C LEU A 46 -13.45 11.99 -4.82
N ILE A 47 -14.27 12.45 -5.78
CA ILE A 47 -14.42 13.86 -6.12
C ILE A 47 -15.90 14.22 -5.96
N PRO A 48 -16.28 14.89 -4.87
CA PRO A 48 -17.62 15.46 -4.71
C PRO A 48 -17.93 16.46 -5.83
N GLU A 49 -19.20 16.62 -6.17
CA GLU A 49 -19.70 17.58 -7.18
C GLU A 49 -19.05 17.44 -8.56
N CYS A 50 -18.67 16.20 -8.92
CA CYS A 50 -18.04 15.89 -10.19
C CYS A 50 -18.89 14.87 -10.98
N GLY A 51 -19.51 15.33 -12.07
CA GLY A 51 -20.26 14.45 -12.98
C GLY A 51 -19.38 13.80 -14.06
N ILE A 52 -18.30 14.47 -14.47
CA ILE A 52 -17.42 14.02 -15.55
C ILE A 52 -15.96 14.17 -15.08
N LEU A 53 -15.21 13.06 -15.13
CA LEU A 53 -13.79 13.06 -14.77
C LEU A 53 -12.96 13.91 -15.75
N PRO A 54 -12.10 14.83 -15.27
CA PRO A 54 -11.18 15.59 -16.11
C PRO A 54 -10.24 14.71 -16.93
N GLU A 55 -9.89 15.17 -18.13
CA GLU A 55 -9.05 14.40 -19.07
C GLU A 55 -7.63 14.13 -18.53
N ALA A 56 -7.05 15.09 -17.80
CA ALA A 56 -5.75 14.90 -17.17
C ALA A 56 -5.74 13.72 -16.18
N LEU A 57 -6.81 13.57 -15.38
CA LEU A 57 -6.97 12.42 -14.47
C LEU A 57 -7.22 11.12 -15.23
N LYS A 58 -8.06 11.13 -16.29
CA LYS A 58 -8.27 9.95 -17.14
C LYS A 58 -6.99 9.46 -17.78
N SER A 59 -6.15 10.38 -18.26
CA SER A 59 -4.86 10.07 -18.86
C SER A 59 -3.95 9.34 -17.88
N VAL A 60 -3.79 9.87 -16.65
CA VAL A 60 -2.98 9.22 -15.61
C VAL A 60 -3.52 7.83 -15.25
N ILE A 61 -4.84 7.66 -15.14
CA ILE A 61 -5.45 6.36 -14.84
C ILE A 61 -5.20 5.34 -15.95
N THR A 62 -5.24 5.78 -17.20
CA THR A 62 -4.97 4.93 -18.37
C THR A 62 -3.49 4.55 -18.46
N ASP A 63 -2.60 5.43 -17.98
CA ASP A 63 -1.15 5.24 -17.95
C ASP A 63 -0.62 4.65 -16.63
N ILE A 64 -1.48 4.00 -15.82
CA ILE A 64 -1.03 3.30 -14.60
C ILE A 64 -0.03 2.17 -14.91
N GLY A 65 -0.05 1.65 -16.14
CA GLY A 65 0.90 0.66 -16.63
C GLY A 65 0.47 -0.78 -16.37
N GLU A 66 1.43 -1.68 -16.52
CA GLU A 66 1.25 -3.13 -16.37
C GLU A 66 2.04 -3.66 -15.18
N TYR A 67 1.62 -4.81 -14.67
CA TYR A 67 2.39 -5.64 -13.76
C TYR A 67 2.40 -7.08 -14.29
N TYR A 68 3.32 -7.87 -13.78
CA TYR A 68 3.55 -9.23 -14.24
C TYR A 68 3.29 -10.22 -13.12
N LEU A 69 2.67 -11.35 -13.47
CA LEU A 69 2.61 -12.53 -12.61
C LEU A 69 3.57 -13.58 -13.20
N VAL A 70 4.56 -14.01 -12.41
CA VAL A 70 5.46 -15.09 -12.79
C VAL A 70 5.24 -16.26 -11.86
N LYS A 71 4.82 -17.41 -12.42
CA LYS A 71 4.53 -18.60 -11.62
C LYS A 71 5.76 -19.44 -11.35
N ASN A 72 5.83 -20.04 -10.16
CA ASN A 72 6.90 -20.94 -9.71
C ASN A 72 8.30 -20.36 -9.99
N LEU A 73 8.50 -19.06 -9.74
CA LEU A 73 9.79 -18.41 -9.91
C LEU A 73 10.71 -18.80 -8.77
N SER A 74 11.86 -19.33 -9.13
CA SER A 74 12.94 -19.66 -8.20
C SER A 74 13.55 -18.37 -7.61
N LEU A 75 13.60 -18.28 -6.28
CA LEU A 75 14.07 -17.07 -5.58
C LEU A 75 15.53 -16.70 -5.91
N HIS A 76 16.35 -17.69 -6.27
CA HIS A 76 17.74 -17.44 -6.66
C HIS A 76 17.86 -16.62 -7.96
N GLU A 77 16.84 -16.61 -8.84
CA GLU A 77 16.85 -15.81 -10.07
C GLU A 77 16.91 -14.31 -9.77
N LEU A 78 16.27 -13.87 -8.68
CA LEU A 78 16.25 -12.48 -8.21
C LEU A 78 17.56 -12.02 -7.54
N VAL A 79 18.50 -12.93 -7.27
CA VAL A 79 19.82 -12.59 -6.70
C VAL A 79 20.97 -12.77 -7.68
N THR A 80 20.65 -13.11 -8.94
CA THR A 80 21.67 -13.22 -9.99
C THR A 80 22.23 -11.84 -10.33
N HIS A 81 23.53 -11.79 -10.67
CA HIS A 81 24.17 -10.55 -11.08
C HIS A 81 23.52 -9.94 -12.33
N GLU A 82 23.03 -10.80 -13.23
CA GLU A 82 22.32 -10.39 -14.43
C GLU A 82 21.02 -9.65 -14.10
N PHE A 83 20.19 -10.20 -13.21
CA PHE A 83 18.96 -9.55 -12.75
C PHE A 83 19.26 -8.21 -12.06
N ILE A 84 20.24 -8.20 -11.15
CA ILE A 84 20.62 -7.01 -10.38
C ILE A 84 21.06 -5.87 -11.32
N ASN A 85 21.94 -6.15 -12.27
CA ASN A 85 22.43 -5.12 -13.21
C ASN A 85 21.39 -4.69 -14.23
N THR A 86 20.42 -5.55 -14.55
CA THR A 86 19.39 -5.25 -15.54
C THR A 86 18.27 -4.41 -14.94
N PHE A 87 17.79 -4.76 -13.74
CA PHE A 87 16.60 -4.15 -13.16
C PHE A 87 16.88 -3.34 -11.90
N VAL A 88 17.63 -3.89 -10.93
CA VAL A 88 17.83 -3.28 -9.61
C VAL A 88 18.72 -2.02 -9.68
N LYS A 89 19.81 -2.05 -10.46
CA LYS A 89 20.72 -0.91 -10.60
C LYS A 89 20.26 0.15 -11.60
N LYS A 90 19.30 -0.19 -12.49
CA LYS A 90 18.85 0.67 -13.61
C LYS A 90 17.43 1.19 -13.45
N GLY A 91 16.81 0.99 -12.29
CA GLY A 91 15.46 1.44 -12.01
C GLY A 91 14.97 0.92 -10.66
N SER A 92 13.67 1.07 -10.40
CA SER A 92 13.05 0.59 -9.16
C SER A 92 12.27 -0.69 -9.46
N CYS A 93 12.80 -1.84 -9.03
CA CYS A 93 12.17 -3.14 -9.23
C CYS A 93 11.41 -3.55 -7.97
N TYR A 94 10.17 -4.00 -8.16
CA TYR A 94 9.26 -4.41 -7.12
C TYR A 94 8.89 -5.86 -7.34
N ALA A 95 9.07 -6.70 -6.32
CA ALA A 95 8.61 -8.08 -6.31
C ALA A 95 7.88 -8.39 -5.01
N LEU A 96 6.76 -9.10 -5.08
CA LEU A 96 6.03 -9.58 -3.92
C LEU A 96 5.48 -10.98 -4.19
N THR A 97 5.67 -11.91 -3.26
CA THR A 97 5.06 -13.24 -3.36
C THR A 97 3.53 -13.13 -3.37
N TYR A 98 2.89 -13.89 -4.25
CA TYR A 98 1.46 -13.87 -4.46
C TYR A 98 0.77 -15.03 -3.74
N ASN A 99 -0.38 -14.75 -3.11
CA ASN A 99 -1.20 -15.74 -2.41
C ASN A 99 -0.46 -16.52 -1.29
N THR A 100 0.50 -15.85 -0.64
CA THR A 100 1.24 -16.37 0.53
C THR A 100 0.79 -15.63 1.78
N LYS A 101 0.33 -16.34 2.80
CA LYS A 101 -0.07 -15.73 4.08
C LYS A 101 1.16 -15.52 4.96
N ILE A 102 1.50 -14.28 5.30
CA ILE A 102 2.79 -13.97 5.95
C ILE A 102 2.96 -14.58 7.34
N ASP A 103 1.87 -14.93 8.02
CA ASP A 103 1.89 -15.62 9.31
C ASP A 103 2.06 -17.14 9.16
N GLN A 104 1.67 -17.74 8.02
CA GLN A 104 1.64 -19.19 7.79
C GLN A 104 2.67 -19.71 6.78
N ASP A 105 2.83 -19.03 5.65
CA ASP A 105 3.67 -19.44 4.52
C ASP A 105 5.00 -18.66 4.47
N ASN A 106 6.02 -19.25 3.86
CA ASN A 106 7.21 -18.49 3.47
C ASN A 106 6.83 -17.41 2.44
N ALA A 107 7.43 -16.23 2.54
CA ALA A 107 7.13 -15.09 1.69
C ALA A 107 8.40 -14.30 1.37
N ALA A 108 8.40 -13.59 0.25
CA ALA A 108 9.52 -12.77 -0.17
C ALA A 108 9.06 -11.47 -0.84
N ALA A 109 9.87 -10.43 -0.65
CA ALA A 109 9.58 -9.08 -1.08
C ALA A 109 10.88 -8.40 -1.54
N LEU A 110 10.92 -7.90 -2.78
CA LEU A 110 12.00 -7.04 -3.27
C LEU A 110 11.52 -5.59 -3.24
N LEU A 111 12.20 -4.77 -2.44
CA LEU A 111 11.94 -3.34 -2.32
C LEU A 111 12.67 -2.55 -3.42
N PRO A 112 12.18 -1.35 -3.78
CA PRO A 112 12.84 -0.48 -4.75
C PRO A 112 14.23 0.00 -4.30
N THR A 113 14.53 -0.08 -3.00
CA THR A 113 15.87 0.16 -2.44
C THR A 113 16.87 -0.94 -2.81
N GLY A 114 16.43 -2.02 -3.46
CA GLY A 114 17.24 -3.18 -3.84
C GLY A 114 17.48 -4.16 -2.69
N LYS A 115 16.75 -4.04 -1.59
CA LYS A 115 16.76 -5.03 -0.50
C LYS A 115 15.72 -6.11 -0.77
N LEU A 116 16.19 -7.35 -0.83
CA LEU A 116 15.36 -8.55 -0.85
C LEU A 116 15.12 -9.02 0.58
N ILE A 117 13.85 -9.08 0.97
CA ILE A 117 13.39 -9.48 2.30
C ILE A 117 12.69 -10.82 2.17
N ILE A 118 13.16 -11.81 2.92
CA ILE A 118 12.65 -13.18 2.91
C ILE A 118 12.14 -13.47 4.33
N SER A 119 10.82 -13.65 4.46
CA SER A 119 10.16 -14.05 5.70
C SER A 119 9.91 -15.55 5.64
N VAL A 120 10.55 -16.30 6.54
CA VAL A 120 10.49 -17.76 6.54
C VAL A 120 10.13 -18.32 7.90
N ASP A 121 9.59 -19.53 7.91
CA ASP A 121 9.45 -20.32 9.12
C ASP A 121 10.82 -20.74 9.70
N LYS A 122 10.78 -21.26 10.92
CA LYS A 122 11.97 -21.70 11.65
C LYS A 122 12.76 -22.78 10.90
N ASP A 123 12.08 -23.78 10.36
CA ASP A 123 12.74 -24.94 9.74
C ASP A 123 13.46 -24.51 8.46
N THR A 124 12.78 -23.73 7.61
CA THR A 124 13.34 -23.14 6.40
C THR A 124 14.50 -22.20 6.71
N TYR A 125 14.41 -21.40 7.78
CA TYR A 125 15.52 -20.52 8.20
C TYR A 125 16.79 -21.31 8.56
N GLU A 126 16.64 -22.35 9.39
CA GLU A 126 17.75 -23.22 9.81
C GLU A 126 18.34 -23.98 8.60
N GLU A 127 17.48 -24.45 7.70
CA GLU A 127 17.88 -25.11 6.46
C GLU A 127 18.60 -24.16 5.49
N LEU A 128 18.16 -22.92 5.32
CA LEU A 128 18.85 -21.92 4.48
C LEU A 128 20.26 -21.64 5.03
N GLY A 129 20.38 -21.45 6.34
CA GLY A 129 21.65 -21.09 6.98
C GLY A 129 22.19 -19.74 6.49
N LEU A 130 21.28 -18.77 6.30
CA LEU A 130 21.58 -17.37 6.02
C LEU A 130 21.43 -16.54 7.28
N GLN A 131 22.16 -15.43 7.35
CA GLN A 131 22.05 -14.50 8.48
C GLN A 131 20.71 -13.76 8.41
N GLY A 132 20.01 -13.70 9.55
CA GLY A 132 18.69 -13.09 9.67
C GLY A 132 18.40 -12.77 11.12
N ARG A 133 17.17 -12.34 11.40
CA ARG A 133 16.70 -12.00 12.75
C ARG A 133 15.35 -12.65 13.03
N PRO A 134 15.02 -12.97 14.30
CA PRO A 134 13.66 -13.29 14.71
C PRO A 134 12.68 -12.22 14.23
N SER A 135 11.52 -12.65 13.73
CA SER A 135 10.38 -11.78 13.46
C SER A 135 9.88 -11.12 14.74
N GLN A 136 9.51 -9.83 14.64
CA GLN A 136 8.99 -9.07 15.78
C GLN A 136 7.61 -9.57 16.25
N TYR A 137 6.88 -10.28 15.39
CA TYR A 137 5.54 -10.79 15.65
C TYR A 137 5.52 -12.20 16.22
N SER A 138 6.69 -12.74 16.55
CA SER A 138 6.81 -14.02 17.24
C SER A 138 6.41 -13.90 18.71
N GLY A 139 5.60 -14.84 19.19
CA GLY A 139 5.27 -14.97 20.61
C GLY A 139 6.44 -15.50 21.45
N LYS A 140 6.15 -16.20 22.56
CA LYS A 140 7.19 -16.77 23.44
C LYS A 140 8.18 -17.71 22.74
N LYS A 141 7.77 -18.35 21.64
CA LYS A 141 8.62 -19.17 20.79
C LYS A 141 8.75 -18.47 19.45
N VAL A 142 9.99 -18.24 19.02
CA VAL A 142 10.29 -17.69 17.70
C VAL A 142 10.03 -18.76 16.66
N MET A 143 9.03 -18.51 15.82
CA MET A 143 8.63 -19.43 14.74
C MET A 143 8.86 -18.82 13.35
N ARG A 144 9.22 -17.54 13.29
CA ARG A 144 9.43 -16.78 12.06
C ARG A 144 10.74 -16.01 12.11
N TYR A 145 11.43 -15.97 10.98
CA TYR A 145 12.70 -15.27 10.81
C TYR A 145 12.68 -14.43 9.53
N ILE A 146 13.29 -13.26 9.63
CA ILE A 146 13.46 -12.33 8.52
C ILE A 146 14.92 -12.33 8.09
N VAL A 147 15.17 -12.68 6.83
CA VAL A 147 16.46 -12.58 6.17
C VAL A 147 16.43 -11.40 5.21
N THR A 148 17.35 -10.46 5.37
CA THR A 148 17.46 -9.28 4.50
C THR A 148 18.77 -9.34 3.73
N ILE A 149 18.67 -9.33 2.40
CA ILE A 149 19.81 -9.33 1.49
C ILE A 149 19.77 -8.00 0.73
N ASP A 150 20.76 -7.15 0.99
CA ASP A 150 20.96 -5.92 0.23
C ASP A 150 21.69 -6.23 -1.08
N LEU A 151 20.98 -6.14 -2.20
CA LEU A 151 21.51 -6.41 -3.55
C LEU A 151 22.30 -5.23 -4.12
N THR A 152 22.27 -4.08 -3.44
CA THR A 152 22.97 -2.85 -3.83
C THR A 152 24.25 -2.63 -3.04
N ASP A 153 24.44 -3.38 -1.95
CA ASP A 153 25.65 -3.38 -1.14
C ASP A 153 26.87 -3.71 -1.99
N SER A 154 27.88 -2.85 -1.95
CA SER A 154 29.18 -3.05 -2.59
C SER A 154 29.87 -4.38 -2.21
N ALA A 155 29.59 -4.91 -1.01
CA ALA A 155 30.10 -6.20 -0.56
C ALA A 155 29.32 -7.40 -1.15
N PHE A 156 28.23 -7.16 -1.90
CA PHE A 156 27.44 -8.16 -2.61
C PHE A 156 27.85 -8.28 -4.10
N ASP A 157 29.16 -8.18 -4.35
CA ASP A 157 29.77 -8.37 -5.66
C ASP A 157 29.71 -9.86 -6.09
N PRO A 158 29.61 -10.20 -7.40
CA PRO A 158 29.51 -11.59 -7.88
C PRO A 158 30.62 -12.51 -7.39
N ASP A 159 31.82 -11.97 -7.17
CA ASP A 159 32.95 -12.77 -6.71
C ASP A 159 33.07 -12.87 -5.20
N SER A 160 32.27 -12.08 -4.48
CA SER A 160 32.25 -12.07 -3.02
C SER A 160 31.78 -13.40 -2.44
N LYS A 161 32.34 -13.74 -1.27
CA LYS A 161 31.86 -14.88 -0.48
C LYS A 161 30.39 -14.74 -0.08
N LYS A 162 29.92 -13.49 0.10
CA LYS A 162 28.53 -13.18 0.48
C LYS A 162 27.56 -13.52 -0.64
N HIS A 163 27.81 -13.06 -1.87
CA HIS A 163 27.01 -13.38 -3.05
C HIS A 163 26.97 -14.89 -3.32
N LYS A 164 28.15 -15.53 -3.39
CA LYS A 164 28.27 -16.97 -3.62
C LYS A 164 27.53 -17.79 -2.56
N ARG A 165 27.58 -17.38 -1.28
CA ARG A 165 26.84 -18.05 -0.19
C ARG A 165 25.33 -17.92 -0.35
N VAL A 166 24.83 -16.73 -0.66
CA VAL A 166 23.38 -16.50 -0.86
C VAL A 166 22.88 -17.27 -2.06
N LEU A 167 23.59 -17.20 -3.19
CA LEU A 167 23.23 -17.90 -4.41
C LEU A 167 23.21 -19.42 -4.18
N TRP A 168 24.24 -19.98 -3.54
CA TRP A 168 24.29 -21.40 -3.19
C TRP A 168 23.14 -21.83 -2.27
N ALA A 169 22.85 -21.03 -1.25
CA ALA A 169 21.77 -21.33 -0.30
C ALA A 169 20.39 -21.42 -1.00
N LEU A 170 20.10 -20.46 -1.90
CA LEU A 170 18.82 -20.36 -2.60
C LEU A 170 18.72 -21.24 -3.85
N ARG A 171 19.84 -21.71 -4.41
CA ARG A 171 19.86 -22.50 -5.64
C ARG A 171 20.07 -23.98 -5.40
N GLU A 172 20.96 -24.35 -4.48
CA GLU A 172 21.38 -25.74 -4.29
C GLU A 172 20.93 -26.29 -2.93
N LYS A 173 21.10 -25.52 -1.85
CA LYS A 173 20.87 -26.00 -0.49
C LYS A 173 19.38 -26.15 -0.17
N LYS A 174 18.63 -25.06 -0.33
CA LYS A 174 17.19 -25.00 -0.11
C LYS A 174 16.55 -24.13 -1.20
N PRO A 175 16.25 -24.70 -2.37
CA PRO A 175 15.51 -24.01 -3.40
C PRO A 175 14.14 -23.57 -2.89
N LEU A 176 13.82 -22.30 -3.09
CA LEU A 176 12.52 -21.73 -2.77
C LEU A 176 11.89 -21.21 -4.06
N GLU A 177 10.63 -21.58 -4.30
CA GLU A 177 9.87 -21.19 -5.48
C GLU A 177 8.56 -20.56 -5.04
N PHE A 178 8.17 -19.47 -5.70
CA PHE A 178 6.93 -18.76 -5.41
C PHE A 178 6.31 -18.22 -6.69
N ASP A 179 5.01 -17.97 -6.63
CA ASP A 179 4.37 -17.06 -7.58
C ASP A 179 4.71 -15.61 -7.16
N PHE A 180 5.16 -14.78 -8.10
CA PHE A 180 5.51 -13.38 -7.83
C PHE A 180 4.67 -12.41 -8.65
N LEU A 181 4.18 -11.36 -7.98
CA LEU A 181 3.82 -10.10 -8.61
C LEU A 181 5.10 -9.28 -8.82
N LEU A 182 5.35 -8.85 -10.05
CA LEU A 182 6.52 -8.08 -10.46
C LEU A 182 6.11 -6.80 -11.17
N SER A 183 6.81 -5.71 -10.90
CA SER A 183 6.74 -4.50 -11.71
C SER A 183 8.06 -3.74 -11.64
N TRP A 184 8.36 -2.93 -12.65
CA TRP A 184 9.63 -2.22 -12.76
C TRP A 184 9.40 -0.82 -13.28
N HIS A 185 9.81 0.17 -12.49
CA HIS A 185 9.86 1.57 -12.91
C HIS A 185 11.23 1.85 -13.55
N ASN A 186 11.24 1.95 -14.88
CA ASN A 186 12.44 2.25 -15.65
C ASN A 186 12.77 3.75 -15.57
N THR A 187 13.98 4.10 -15.14
CA THR A 187 14.46 5.49 -15.05
C THR A 187 15.10 6.00 -16.35
N GLY A 188 14.74 5.43 -17.52
CA GLY A 188 15.13 5.92 -18.83
C GLY A 188 16.27 5.16 -19.53
N ALA A 189 16.56 3.92 -19.12
CA ALA A 189 17.52 3.09 -19.84
C ALA A 189 16.81 2.25 -20.92
N GLU A 190 17.30 2.29 -22.16
CA GLU A 190 16.98 1.25 -23.15
C GLU A 190 17.51 -0.10 -22.63
N GLY A 191 16.67 -1.13 -22.62
CA GLY A 191 17.03 -2.42 -22.02
C GLY A 191 15.95 -3.49 -22.08
N SER A 192 16.30 -4.66 -21.55
CA SER A 192 15.44 -5.84 -21.47
C SER A 192 14.20 -5.58 -20.62
N THR A 193 13.04 -6.03 -21.09
CA THR A 193 11.79 -6.02 -20.32
C THR A 193 11.73 -7.23 -19.40
N LEU A 194 10.96 -7.14 -18.30
CA LEU A 194 10.68 -8.30 -17.43
C LEU A 194 10.13 -9.49 -18.24
N MET A 195 9.26 -9.21 -19.23
CA MET A 195 8.72 -10.22 -20.14
C MET A 195 9.81 -10.96 -20.92
N SER A 196 10.78 -10.23 -21.49
CA SER A 196 11.89 -10.85 -22.23
C SER A 196 12.85 -11.63 -21.33
N TYR A 197 13.11 -11.10 -20.12
CA TYR A 197 14.04 -11.69 -19.17
C TYR A 197 13.53 -13.02 -18.62
N PHE A 198 12.28 -13.04 -18.16
CA PHE A 198 11.61 -14.24 -17.63
C PHE A 198 10.86 -15.05 -18.71
N SER A 199 11.30 -14.97 -19.97
CA SER A 199 10.65 -15.66 -21.10
C SER A 199 10.64 -17.19 -20.98
N LYS A 200 11.54 -17.76 -20.17
CA LYS A 200 11.59 -19.20 -19.85
C LYS A 200 10.61 -19.59 -18.74
N ASN A 201 10.17 -18.62 -17.93
CA ASN A 201 9.22 -18.82 -16.85
C ASN A 201 7.80 -18.56 -17.36
N GLN A 202 6.80 -18.96 -16.57
CA GLN A 202 5.40 -18.71 -16.89
C GLN A 202 5.02 -17.28 -16.49
N ILE A 203 5.48 -16.30 -17.27
CA ILE A 203 5.18 -14.87 -17.08
C ILE A 203 3.90 -14.45 -17.82
N GLN A 204 3.06 -13.67 -17.15
CA GLN A 204 1.84 -13.09 -17.72
C GLN A 204 1.76 -11.59 -17.40
N ALA A 205 1.47 -10.77 -18.41
CA ALA A 205 1.21 -9.35 -18.21
C ALA A 205 -0.25 -9.13 -17.81
N HIS A 206 -0.46 -8.25 -16.83
CA HIS A 206 -1.76 -7.87 -16.33
C HIS A 206 -1.87 -6.34 -16.27
N LYS A 207 -3.06 -5.84 -16.59
CA LYS A 207 -3.43 -4.44 -16.39
C LYS A 207 -4.25 -4.32 -15.10
N PRO A 208 -4.00 -3.29 -14.27
CA PRO A 208 -4.87 -3.00 -13.14
C PRO A 208 -6.31 -2.80 -13.61
N LYS A 209 -7.24 -3.36 -12.84
CA LYS A 209 -8.67 -3.23 -13.09
C LYS A 209 -9.14 -1.88 -12.56
N THR A 210 -9.67 -1.05 -13.45
CA THR A 210 -10.28 0.22 -13.08
C THR A 210 -11.80 0.12 -13.09
N THR A 211 -12.42 0.64 -12.04
CA THR A 211 -13.88 0.73 -11.88
C THR A 211 -14.27 2.16 -11.57
N PHE A 212 -15.37 2.60 -12.18
CA PHE A 212 -15.89 3.95 -12.01
C PHE A 212 -17.35 3.86 -11.57
N SER A 213 -17.75 4.75 -10.68
CA SER A 213 -19.15 4.92 -10.29
C SER A 213 -19.45 6.38 -10.00
N THR A 214 -20.68 6.80 -10.29
CA THR A 214 -21.18 8.12 -9.92
C THR A 214 -22.24 7.92 -8.86
N LEU A 215 -21.95 8.37 -7.64
CA LEU A 215 -22.91 8.36 -6.54
C LEU A 215 -23.79 9.60 -6.67
N ARG A 216 -25.10 9.44 -6.45
CA ARG A 216 -26.07 10.55 -6.50
C ARG A 216 -26.60 10.88 -5.12
N ASN A 217 -26.85 12.15 -4.86
CA ASN A 217 -27.38 12.66 -3.59
C ASN A 217 -26.57 12.17 -2.38
N LEU A 218 -25.24 12.21 -2.50
CA LEU A 218 -24.34 11.76 -1.44
C LEU A 218 -24.31 12.79 -0.33
N GLN A 219 -24.56 12.38 0.91
CA GLN A 219 -24.40 13.24 2.07
C GLN A 219 -22.93 13.29 2.48
N CYS A 220 -22.28 14.43 2.23
CA CYS A 220 -20.87 14.68 2.50
C CYS A 220 -20.71 15.48 3.81
N PRO A 221 -19.90 15.03 4.77
CA PRO A 221 -19.62 15.84 5.96
C PRO A 221 -18.83 17.11 5.62
N VAL A 222 -18.97 18.14 6.46
CA VAL A 222 -18.29 19.42 6.30
C VAL A 222 -16.96 19.38 7.05
N PHE A 223 -15.89 19.84 6.40
CA PHE A 223 -14.53 19.82 6.96
C PHE A 223 -13.86 21.18 6.82
N HIS A 224 -13.06 21.54 7.82
CA HIS A 224 -12.19 22.72 7.78
C HIS A 224 -10.73 22.27 7.81
N SER A 225 -9.93 22.64 6.81
CA SER A 225 -8.58 22.11 6.63
C SER A 225 -7.65 22.31 7.85
N ASN A 226 -7.90 23.36 8.63
CA ASN A 226 -7.14 23.71 9.83
C ASN A 226 -7.55 22.92 11.09
N GLU A 227 -8.70 22.23 11.10
CA GLU A 227 -9.30 21.62 12.30
C GLU A 227 -9.40 20.08 12.18
N LEU A 228 -8.32 19.36 12.51
CA LEU A 228 -8.28 17.88 12.46
C LEU A 228 -9.28 17.20 13.42
N GLN A 229 -9.52 17.81 14.57
CA GLN A 229 -10.44 17.28 15.59
C GLN A 229 -11.90 17.65 15.31
N GLY A 230 -12.15 18.42 14.24
CA GLY A 230 -13.43 19.05 14.03
C GLY A 230 -13.69 20.18 15.02
N LYS A 231 -14.82 20.85 14.82
CA LYS A 231 -15.32 21.91 15.68
C LYS A 231 -16.81 21.72 15.82
N LEU A 232 -17.27 21.73 17.06
CA LEU A 232 -18.67 21.44 17.40
C LEU A 232 -19.61 22.29 16.54
N GLU A 233 -20.59 21.63 15.90
CA GLU A 233 -21.60 22.21 15.00
C GLU A 233 -21.08 22.90 13.72
N GLU A 234 -19.77 22.99 13.52
CA GLU A 234 -19.16 23.70 12.38
C GLU A 234 -18.45 22.76 11.40
N SER A 235 -17.73 21.75 11.89
CA SER A 235 -16.99 20.82 11.04
C SER A 235 -16.73 19.48 11.72
N CYS A 236 -16.75 18.40 10.94
CA CYS A 236 -16.42 17.05 11.39
C CYS A 236 -14.91 16.85 11.55
N SER A 237 -14.55 15.83 12.33
CA SER A 237 -13.18 15.40 12.57
C SER A 237 -12.63 14.55 11.43
N ALA A 238 -11.30 14.44 11.38
CA ALA A 238 -10.61 13.55 10.47
C ALA A 238 -11.00 12.08 10.72
N GLN A 239 -11.18 11.67 11.99
CA GLN A 239 -11.58 10.30 12.30
C GLN A 239 -12.96 9.95 11.75
N GLU A 240 -13.93 10.86 11.87
CA GLU A 240 -15.26 10.68 11.28
C GLU A 240 -15.22 10.61 9.76
N LEU A 241 -14.35 11.40 9.09
CA LEU A 241 -14.10 11.27 7.65
C LEU A 241 -13.62 9.87 7.30
N PHE A 242 -12.66 9.34 8.06
CA PHE A 242 -12.03 8.05 7.77
C PHE A 242 -13.06 6.90 7.80
N GLU A 243 -13.91 6.89 8.82
CA GLU A 243 -15.00 5.91 8.95
C GLU A 243 -16.07 6.08 7.86
N TRP A 244 -16.53 7.32 7.64
CA TRP A 244 -17.51 7.64 6.60
C TRP A 244 -17.03 7.25 5.21
N LEU A 245 -15.78 7.56 4.89
CA LEU A 245 -15.19 7.24 3.60
C LEU A 245 -15.15 5.72 3.36
N GLY A 246 -14.84 4.94 4.40
CA GLY A 246 -14.96 3.48 4.37
C GLY A 246 -16.36 2.99 4.01
N ALA A 247 -17.40 3.60 4.58
CA ALA A 247 -18.79 3.27 4.25
C ALA A 247 -19.17 3.64 2.81
N VAL A 248 -18.70 4.79 2.31
CA VAL A 248 -18.89 5.23 0.92
C VAL A 248 -18.26 4.23 -0.06
N TRP A 249 -17.01 3.81 0.17
CA TRP A 249 -16.33 2.84 -0.70
C TRP A 249 -17.04 1.49 -0.78
N ASN A 250 -17.73 1.09 0.28
CA ASN A 250 -18.46 -0.17 0.37
C ASN A 250 -19.95 -0.04 0.02
N ASN A 251 -20.38 1.13 -0.49
CA ASN A 251 -21.77 1.42 -0.86
C ASN A 251 -22.77 1.12 0.28
N VAL A 252 -22.40 1.48 1.51
CA VAL A 252 -23.23 1.30 2.71
C VAL A 252 -24.29 2.39 2.77
N GLY A 253 -25.57 2.00 2.94
CA GLY A 253 -26.67 2.95 3.12
C GLY A 253 -26.59 3.67 4.47
N LEU A 254 -26.70 5.00 4.43
CA LEU A 254 -26.59 5.89 5.60
C LEU A 254 -27.94 6.47 6.04
N ASP A 255 -29.05 5.89 5.58
CA ASP A 255 -30.38 6.49 5.65
C ASP A 255 -31.14 6.19 6.94
N ASN A 256 -30.52 5.47 7.90
CA ASN A 256 -31.07 5.10 9.22
C ASN A 256 -32.57 4.75 9.18
N LYS A 257 -32.96 3.94 8.20
CA LYS A 257 -34.35 3.53 8.02
C LYS A 257 -34.62 2.23 8.77
N SER A 258 -35.63 2.23 9.61
CA SER A 258 -36.15 1.03 10.26
C SER A 258 -37.25 0.39 9.40
N PHE A 259 -36.94 -0.71 8.72
CA PHE A 259 -37.95 -1.54 8.05
C PHE A 259 -38.00 -2.94 8.66
N SER A 260 -37.04 -3.79 8.30
CA SER A 260 -36.90 -5.17 8.82
C SER A 260 -35.67 -5.34 9.72
N PHE A 261 -34.74 -4.40 9.68
CA PHE A 261 -33.58 -4.26 10.56
C PHE A 261 -33.29 -2.77 10.78
N LEU A 262 -32.53 -2.44 11.82
CA LEU A 262 -32.10 -1.08 12.12
C LEU A 262 -30.63 -0.91 11.71
N SER A 263 -30.36 -0.01 10.76
CA SER A 263 -29.00 0.47 10.47
C SER A 263 -28.74 1.73 11.28
N THR A 264 -27.92 1.63 12.33
CA THR A 264 -27.63 2.79 13.21
C THR A 264 -26.54 3.70 12.67
N TYR A 265 -25.82 3.29 11.63
CA TYR A 265 -24.74 4.08 11.06
C TYR A 265 -25.31 5.25 10.24
N CYS A 266 -24.86 6.46 10.55
CA CYS A 266 -25.35 7.72 10.00
C CYS A 266 -24.18 8.54 9.44
N CYS A 267 -24.47 9.45 8.50
CA CYS A 267 -23.47 10.41 8.06
C CYS A 267 -23.08 11.38 9.19
N PRO A 268 -21.77 11.61 9.44
CA PRO A 268 -21.31 12.60 10.42
C PRO A 268 -21.89 14.00 10.18
N GLN A 269 -22.12 14.76 11.26
CA GLN A 269 -22.71 16.11 11.20
C GLN A 269 -21.73 17.17 11.70
N PRO A 270 -21.71 18.38 11.09
CA PRO A 270 -22.60 18.84 10.02
C PRO A 270 -22.27 18.26 8.63
N SER A 271 -23.27 18.18 7.76
CA SER A 271 -23.13 17.60 6.41
C SER A 271 -23.97 18.35 5.36
N THR A 272 -23.56 18.22 4.10
CA THR A 272 -24.23 18.79 2.93
C THR A 272 -24.49 17.70 1.90
N VAL A 273 -25.66 17.74 1.25
CA VAL A 273 -25.97 16.80 0.17
C VAL A 273 -25.35 17.32 -1.12
N VAL A 274 -24.47 16.50 -1.73
CA VAL A 274 -23.93 16.75 -3.06
C VAL A 274 -24.73 15.97 -4.09
N GLU A 275 -25.09 16.61 -5.21
CA GLU A 275 -25.92 15.99 -6.24
C GLU A 275 -25.23 14.77 -6.86
N GLN A 276 -23.93 14.89 -7.12
CA GLN A 276 -23.13 13.86 -7.79
C GLN A 276 -21.74 13.79 -7.14
N ALA A 277 -21.20 12.59 -6.96
CA ALA A 277 -19.82 12.37 -6.55
C ALA A 277 -19.19 11.30 -7.43
N TYR A 278 -18.00 11.60 -7.96
CA TYR A 278 -17.27 10.68 -8.82
C TYR A 278 -16.36 9.80 -7.98
N LEU A 279 -16.50 8.49 -8.15
CA LEU A 279 -15.76 7.47 -7.41
C LEU A 279 -15.00 6.61 -8.42
N CYS A 280 -13.67 6.56 -8.27
CA CYS A 280 -12.80 5.68 -9.04
C CYS A 280 -12.07 4.72 -8.11
N THR A 281 -11.94 3.46 -8.51
CA THR A 281 -11.10 2.47 -7.83
C THR A 281 -10.29 1.68 -8.84
N ILE A 282 -8.97 1.68 -8.65
CA ILE A 282 -8.00 0.90 -9.40
C ILE A 282 -7.50 -0.23 -8.50
N THR A 283 -7.56 -1.47 -8.98
CA THR A 283 -7.12 -2.67 -8.26
C THR A 283 -6.11 -3.44 -9.07
N GLY A 284 -4.96 -3.78 -8.48
CA GLY A 284 -3.86 -4.48 -9.16
C GLY A 284 -2.58 -4.42 -8.33
N PHE A 285 -1.41 -4.44 -8.99
CA PHE A 285 -0.13 -4.15 -8.34
C PHE A 285 0.34 -2.77 -8.80
N ILE A 286 0.15 -1.76 -7.95
CA ILE A 286 0.24 -0.34 -8.34
C ILE A 286 1.51 0.27 -7.75
N LEU A 287 2.32 0.87 -8.61
CA LEU A 287 3.58 1.48 -8.22
C LEU A 287 3.38 2.82 -7.50
N PRO A 288 4.18 3.13 -6.46
CA PRO A 288 4.07 4.40 -5.74
C PRO A 288 4.35 5.61 -6.65
N GLU A 289 5.20 5.48 -7.67
CA GLU A 289 5.46 6.56 -8.64
C GLU A 289 4.19 6.97 -9.39
N LYS A 290 3.33 6.01 -9.74
CA LYS A 290 2.04 6.28 -10.41
C LYS A 290 1.03 6.89 -9.45
N ILE A 291 1.07 6.52 -8.17
CA ILE A 291 0.23 7.12 -7.14
C ILE A 291 0.64 8.57 -6.89
N ILE A 292 1.93 8.89 -6.93
CA ILE A 292 2.42 10.28 -6.82
C ILE A 292 1.90 11.12 -7.98
N GLN A 293 1.99 10.62 -9.22
CA GLN A 293 1.43 11.30 -10.39
C GLN A 293 -0.07 11.55 -10.24
N LEU A 294 -0.82 10.57 -9.72
CA LEU A 294 -2.25 10.72 -9.45
C LEU A 294 -2.53 11.77 -8.35
N LEU A 295 -1.76 11.75 -7.25
CA LEU A 295 -1.87 12.73 -6.18
C LEU A 295 -1.57 14.15 -6.67
N GLU A 296 -0.53 14.31 -7.51
CA GLU A 296 -0.19 15.58 -8.15
C GLU A 296 -1.35 16.10 -9.04
N GLN A 297 -1.96 15.23 -9.85
CA GLN A 297 -3.13 15.62 -10.64
C GLN A 297 -4.36 15.96 -9.79
N LEU A 298 -4.56 15.31 -8.65
CA LEU A 298 -5.60 15.67 -7.69
C LEU A 298 -5.31 17.01 -7.01
N CYS A 299 -4.04 17.40 -6.85
CA CYS A 299 -3.68 18.74 -6.39
C CYS A 299 -3.96 19.79 -7.46
N CYS A 300 -3.56 19.53 -8.71
CA CYS A 300 -3.82 20.39 -9.86
C CYS A 300 -5.31 20.51 -10.22
N TYR A 301 -6.16 19.60 -9.72
CA TYR A 301 -7.60 19.71 -9.86
C TYR A 301 -8.15 21.06 -9.37
N PHE A 302 -7.51 21.68 -8.36
CA PHE A 302 -7.90 22.96 -7.78
C PHE A 302 -7.22 24.18 -8.41
N ASP A 303 -6.42 24.01 -9.47
CA ASP A 303 -5.82 25.16 -10.18
C ASP A 303 -6.90 26.05 -10.85
N GLU A 304 -8.01 25.43 -11.24
CA GLU A 304 -9.22 26.12 -11.70
C GLU A 304 -10.29 26.13 -10.62
N PRO A 305 -11.16 27.17 -10.53
CA PRO A 305 -12.27 27.17 -9.59
C PRO A 305 -13.18 25.94 -9.74
N LYS A 306 -13.33 25.17 -8.66
CA LYS A 306 -14.21 23.98 -8.57
C LYS A 306 -15.30 24.20 -7.54
N LEU A 307 -16.39 23.44 -7.70
CA LEU A 307 -17.47 23.38 -6.71
C LEU A 307 -17.03 22.55 -5.48
N ALA A 308 -16.35 21.43 -5.73
CA ALA A 308 -15.76 20.59 -4.70
C ALA A 308 -14.85 21.39 -3.75
N GLN A 309 -15.03 21.22 -2.43
CA GLN A 309 -14.18 21.85 -1.42
C GLN A 309 -12.93 21.02 -1.08
N TRP A 310 -13.00 19.72 -1.34
CA TRP A 310 -11.96 18.73 -1.07
C TRP A 310 -12.10 17.53 -2.01
N VAL A 311 -11.03 16.76 -2.18
CA VAL A 311 -10.99 15.46 -2.85
C VAL A 311 -10.24 14.45 -1.98
N THR A 312 -10.51 13.16 -2.14
CA THR A 312 -9.79 12.11 -1.38
C THR A 312 -8.97 11.21 -2.28
N LEU A 313 -7.88 10.67 -1.75
CA LEU A 313 -7.09 9.60 -2.34
C LEU A 313 -6.75 8.58 -1.24
N THR A 314 -7.41 7.44 -1.26
CA THR A 314 -7.18 6.32 -0.34
C THR A 314 -6.38 5.24 -1.04
N VAL A 315 -5.29 4.78 -0.43
CA VAL A 315 -4.45 3.71 -0.94
C VAL A 315 -4.36 2.59 0.09
N HIS A 316 -4.69 1.39 -0.34
CA HIS A 316 -4.52 0.16 0.44
C HIS A 316 -3.31 -0.62 -0.05
N GLY A 317 -2.47 -1.01 0.90
CA GLY A 317 -1.42 -1.99 0.70
C GLY A 317 -1.93 -3.42 0.70
N PHE A 318 -1.02 -4.35 0.42
CA PHE A 318 -1.30 -5.77 0.62
C PHE A 318 -1.30 -6.08 2.11
N ALA A 319 -2.29 -6.85 2.56
CA ALA A 319 -2.37 -7.32 3.94
C ALA A 319 -1.30 -8.37 4.27
N ASP A 320 -0.94 -9.19 3.27
CA ASP A 320 0.07 -10.23 3.39
C ASP A 320 1.39 -9.81 2.69
N SER A 321 1.94 -8.67 3.07
CA SER A 321 3.30 -8.26 2.66
C SER A 321 4.30 -8.48 3.80
N PRO A 322 5.53 -8.96 3.55
CA PRO A 322 6.56 -9.05 4.60
C PRO A 322 6.98 -7.69 5.17
N VAL A 323 6.66 -6.60 4.46
CA VAL A 323 7.07 -5.23 4.75
C VAL A 323 5.88 -4.30 4.57
N SER A 324 5.70 -3.37 5.49
CA SER A 324 4.73 -2.27 5.37
C SER A 324 5.47 -0.99 4.96
N TRP A 325 5.51 0.00 5.84
CA TRP A 325 6.12 1.29 5.57
C TRP A 325 7.64 1.21 5.68
N ARG A 326 8.34 1.77 4.70
CA ARG A 326 9.80 1.76 4.55
C ARG A 326 10.32 0.32 4.46
N GLU A 327 10.96 -0.14 5.53
CA GLU A 327 11.53 -1.49 5.67
C GLU A 327 11.01 -2.15 6.96
N SER A 328 9.91 -1.61 7.51
CA SER A 328 9.30 -2.10 8.73
C SER A 328 8.62 -3.43 8.45
N GLU A 329 8.82 -4.39 9.34
CA GLU A 329 8.17 -5.69 9.25
C GLU A 329 6.66 -5.49 9.36
N HIS A 330 5.87 -6.15 8.52
CA HIS A 330 4.41 -6.12 8.60
C HIS A 330 3.90 -7.44 9.13
N GLY A 331 3.00 -7.39 10.11
CA GLY A 331 2.35 -8.57 10.69
C GLY A 331 0.85 -8.56 10.43
N PHE A 332 0.28 -9.71 10.09
CA PHE A 332 -1.17 -9.81 9.90
C PHE A 332 -1.89 -10.04 11.24
N GLN A 333 -1.49 -11.03 12.04
CA GLN A 333 -2.11 -11.41 13.32
C GLN A 333 -3.65 -11.51 13.27
N LYS A 334 -4.35 -10.42 13.65
CA LYS A 334 -5.82 -10.30 13.63
C LYS A 334 -6.34 -9.33 12.56
N GLY A 335 -5.46 -8.56 11.92
CA GLY A 335 -5.75 -7.62 10.84
C GLY A 335 -4.47 -7.02 10.25
N GLY A 336 -4.26 -7.16 8.94
CA GLY A 336 -3.15 -6.57 8.19
C GLY A 336 -3.46 -5.16 7.69
N GLU A 337 -3.76 -4.26 8.63
CA GLU A 337 -4.04 -2.85 8.32
C GLU A 337 -2.78 -2.18 7.79
N ASN A 338 -2.83 -1.80 6.52
CA ASN A 338 -1.72 -1.13 5.85
C ASN A 338 -2.30 -0.19 4.79
N LEU A 339 -2.79 0.97 5.22
CA LEU A 339 -3.43 1.91 4.30
C LEU A 339 -3.21 3.36 4.72
N TYR A 340 -3.28 4.26 3.74
CA TYR A 340 -3.25 5.69 3.97
C TYR A 340 -4.30 6.41 3.13
N ASN A 341 -4.68 7.60 3.60
CA ASN A 341 -5.65 8.45 2.94
C ASN A 341 -5.14 9.89 2.91
N PHE A 342 -5.21 10.51 1.74
CA PHE A 342 -5.07 11.96 1.58
C PHE A 342 -6.44 12.58 1.42
N VAL A 343 -6.69 13.65 2.17
CA VAL A 343 -7.81 14.58 1.92
C VAL A 343 -7.19 15.89 1.47
N VAL A 344 -7.30 16.21 0.18
CA VAL A 344 -6.71 17.43 -0.41
C VAL A 344 -7.80 18.49 -0.49
N PHE A 345 -7.55 19.64 0.13
CA PHE A 345 -8.48 20.76 0.16
C PHE A 345 -8.19 21.75 -0.97
N ARG A 346 -9.18 22.57 -1.32
CA ARG A 346 -9.07 23.60 -2.37
C ARG A 346 -7.93 24.61 -2.18
N ASN A 347 -7.49 24.82 -0.94
CA ASN A 347 -6.38 25.72 -0.61
C ASN A 347 -5.02 25.00 -0.60
N LEU A 348 -4.97 23.75 -1.08
CA LEU A 348 -3.80 22.87 -1.09
C LEU A 348 -3.25 22.49 0.29
N ASP A 349 -4.03 22.70 1.35
CA ASP A 349 -3.85 21.92 2.57
C ASP A 349 -4.21 20.45 2.28
N TYR A 350 -3.58 19.55 3.00
CA TYR A 350 -3.98 18.15 3.02
C TYR A 350 -3.99 17.59 4.43
N TRP A 351 -4.93 16.66 4.66
CA TRP A 351 -4.83 15.71 5.76
C TRP A 351 -4.22 14.41 5.26
N LEU A 352 -3.30 13.84 6.04
CA LEU A 352 -2.76 12.51 5.84
C LEU A 352 -3.22 11.63 7.00
N GLN A 353 -3.94 10.58 6.68
CA GLN A 353 -4.41 9.58 7.65
C GLN A 353 -3.72 8.26 7.35
N MET A 354 -3.03 7.68 8.32
CA MET A 354 -2.34 6.40 8.19
C MET A 354 -2.94 5.43 9.19
N ALA A 355 -3.53 4.34 8.69
CA ALA A 355 -3.99 3.25 9.53
C ALA A 355 -3.01 2.08 9.42
N VAL A 356 -2.49 1.70 10.57
CA VAL A 356 -1.36 0.78 10.71
C VAL A 356 -1.77 -0.34 11.66
N GLY A 357 -1.37 -1.56 11.30
CA GLY A 357 -1.61 -2.77 12.09
C GLY A 357 -1.13 -2.64 13.52
N ALA A 358 -1.75 -3.42 14.40
CA ALA A 358 -1.61 -3.38 15.86
C ALA A 358 -0.16 -3.27 16.41
N ASN A 359 0.80 -3.82 15.68
CA ASN A 359 2.20 -3.90 16.08
C ASN A 359 3.17 -3.37 15.01
N ASP A 360 2.64 -2.80 13.92
CA ASP A 360 3.43 -2.24 12.84
C ASP A 360 3.94 -0.84 13.21
N ASP A 361 5.13 -0.48 12.71
CA ASP A 361 5.70 0.84 12.90
C ASP A 361 5.04 1.86 11.96
N CYS A 362 4.51 2.96 12.51
CA CYS A 362 4.03 4.09 11.71
C CYS A 362 5.16 5.09 11.46
N PRO A 363 5.46 5.46 10.20
CA PRO A 363 6.43 6.50 9.93
C PRO A 363 5.90 7.87 10.41
N PRO A 364 6.79 8.74 10.93
CA PRO A 364 6.42 10.10 11.34
C PRO A 364 6.27 11.04 10.17
#